data_AF-A0A9D7PXD7-F1
#
_entry.id   AF-A0A9D7PXD7-F1
#
_cell.length_a   1.000
_cell.length_b   1.000
_cell.length_c   1.000
_cell.angle_alpha   90.00
_cell.angle_beta   90.00
_cell.angle_gamma   90.00
#
_symmetry.space_group_name_H-M   'P 1'
#
loop_
_entity.id
_entity.type
_entity.pdbx_description
1 polymer ?
#
loop_
_entity_poly.entity_id
_entity_poly.type
_entity_poly.pdbx_seq_one_letter_code
_entity_poly.pdbx_strand_id
1 'polypeptide(L)'
;MVLYKGSVVSSTWYAGVDAVGALLMHEKIINEFVLDNTTLSGTDWVITMPTKRYNVPVHNPSLVTDATQLFSPFTRKFWLGGACELFQPVYYNRENYSIPFIYFTGQLNGELLCWTSSVVSFFKTPGLAVNSSLLGSNNKTELGTDSLENGWLKMSFNETDISVVTGQIDGNGFRHGRATQSLTSINGDTYFGLPTVGFMVQDFINQNAAHGVLATYGGNFNHKYTARISR
;
A
#
# COMPACT_ATOMS: atom_id res chain seq x y z
N MET A 1 -4.40 8.98 20.34
CA MET A 1 -5.85 9.10 20.16
C MET A 1 -6.15 9.02 18.67
N VAL A 2 -7.18 8.28 18.26
CA VAL A 2 -7.60 8.10 16.85
C VAL A 2 -9.12 8.31 16.77
N LEU A 3 -9.62 9.04 15.78
CA LEU A 3 -11.06 9.17 15.54
C LEU A 3 -11.56 7.95 14.76
N TYR A 4 -12.54 7.23 15.29
CA TYR A 4 -13.11 6.04 14.68
C TYR A 4 -14.62 5.97 14.91
N LYS A 5 -15.40 5.86 13.82
CA LYS A 5 -16.87 5.76 13.84
C LYS A 5 -17.54 6.84 14.72
N GLY A 6 -17.05 8.08 14.63
CA GLY A 6 -17.60 9.21 15.40
C GLY A 6 -17.20 9.27 16.88
N SER A 7 -16.30 8.38 17.33
CA SER A 7 -15.78 8.36 18.70
C SER A 7 -14.25 8.48 18.72
N VAL A 8 -13.70 8.93 19.85
CA VAL A 8 -12.26 8.92 20.08
C VAL A 8 -11.85 7.56 20.66
N VAL A 9 -10.88 6.92 20.03
CA VAL A 9 -10.15 5.76 20.57
C VAL A 9 -8.88 6.27 21.23
N SER A 10 -8.71 5.96 22.51
CA SER A 10 -7.50 6.29 23.27
C SER A 10 -6.84 5.00 23.71
N SER A 11 -5.71 4.69 23.08
CA SER A 11 -4.94 3.47 23.34
C SER A 11 -3.55 3.82 23.89
N THR A 12 -3.04 2.97 24.77
CA THR A 12 -1.71 3.08 25.38
C THR A 12 -0.73 2.10 24.74
N TRP A 13 0.52 2.51 24.65
CA TRP A 13 1.56 1.84 23.86
C TRP A 13 2.86 1.80 24.65
N TYR A 14 3.65 0.74 24.47
CA TYR A 14 4.99 0.66 25.06
C TYR A 14 5.98 1.57 24.35
N ALA A 15 5.83 1.74 23.03
CA ALA A 15 6.71 2.59 22.23
C ALA A 15 5.93 3.70 21.52
N GLY A 16 6.54 4.89 21.41
CA GLY A 16 5.94 6.01 20.70
C GLY A 16 5.77 5.76 19.20
N VAL A 17 6.57 4.88 18.60
CA VAL A 17 6.43 4.50 17.20
C VAL A 17 5.13 3.74 16.94
N ASP A 18 4.65 2.94 17.88
CA ASP A 18 3.38 2.22 17.75
C ASP A 18 2.20 3.17 17.87
N ALA A 19 2.32 4.20 18.72
CA ALA A 19 1.31 5.27 18.80
C ALA A 19 1.17 6.05 17.49
N VAL A 20 2.30 6.39 16.84
CA VAL A 20 2.30 7.03 15.51
C VAL A 20 1.81 6.05 14.43
N GLY A 21 2.23 4.79 14.51
CA GLY A 21 1.79 3.73 13.61
C GLY A 21 0.28 3.61 13.63
N ALA A 22 -0.31 3.42 14.82
CA ALA A 22 -1.76 3.30 15.03
C ALA A 22 -2.56 4.49 14.48
N LEU A 23 -2.02 5.72 14.58
CA LEU A 23 -2.66 6.91 14.02
C LEU A 23 -2.76 6.86 12.49
N LEU A 24 -1.79 6.22 11.83
CA LEU A 24 -1.70 6.13 10.37
C LEU A 24 -2.22 4.79 9.82
N MET A 25 -2.72 3.89 10.68
CA MET A 25 -3.22 2.58 10.29
C MET A 25 -4.46 2.68 9.42
N HIS A 26 -4.35 2.18 8.20
CA HIS A 26 -5.47 2.04 7.28
C HIS A 26 -5.60 0.57 6.87
N GLU A 27 -6.82 0.04 6.95
CA GLU A 27 -7.14 -1.29 6.38
C GLU A 27 -7.15 -1.23 4.86
N LYS A 28 -7.56 -0.08 4.29
CA LYS A 28 -7.65 0.10 2.84
C LYS A 28 -7.23 1.50 2.40
N ILE A 29 -6.60 1.57 1.23
CA ILE A 29 -6.35 2.79 0.46
C ILE A 29 -7.17 2.73 -0.83
N ILE A 30 -7.79 3.85 -1.18
CA ILE A 30 -8.70 3.98 -2.32
C ILE A 30 -8.34 5.24 -3.11
N ASN A 31 -8.24 5.11 -4.42
CA ASN A 31 -8.13 6.23 -5.33
C ASN A 31 -8.55 5.86 -6.76
N GLU A 32 -8.57 6.85 -7.63
CA GLU A 32 -8.89 6.69 -9.05
C GLU A 32 -7.63 6.36 -9.87
N PHE A 33 -7.84 5.83 -11.07
CA PHE A 33 -6.80 5.73 -12.09
C PHE A 33 -7.38 6.15 -13.43
N VAL A 34 -6.56 6.81 -14.25
CA VAL A 34 -6.90 7.23 -15.60
C VAL A 34 -5.72 6.92 -16.53
N LEU A 35 -6.03 6.20 -17.58
CA LEU A 35 -5.14 5.70 -18.64
C LEU A 35 -5.72 5.99 -20.04
N ASP A 36 -6.54 7.03 -20.17
CA ASP A 36 -7.19 7.37 -21.43
C ASP A 36 -6.16 7.64 -22.54
N ASN A 37 -6.33 7.01 -23.70
CA ASN A 37 -5.39 7.14 -24.81
C ASN A 37 -5.59 8.46 -25.56
N THR A 38 -6.80 9.04 -25.55
CA THR A 38 -7.07 10.27 -26.29
C THR A 38 -6.42 11.48 -25.64
N THR A 39 -6.39 11.50 -24.32
CA THR A 39 -5.68 12.51 -23.52
C THR A 39 -4.31 12.06 -23.05
N LEU A 40 -3.78 10.92 -23.55
CA LEU A 40 -2.51 10.32 -23.14
C LEU A 40 -2.29 10.38 -21.62
N SER A 41 -3.34 10.05 -20.87
CA SER A 41 -3.34 10.20 -19.42
C SER A 41 -2.58 9.07 -18.75
N GLY A 42 -1.83 9.44 -17.71
CA GLY A 42 -1.26 8.49 -16.78
C GLY A 42 -1.76 8.73 -15.35
N THR A 43 -1.55 7.73 -14.51
CA THR A 43 -1.75 7.86 -13.06
C THR A 43 -0.68 7.06 -12.33
N ASP A 44 -0.09 7.68 -11.31
CA ASP A 44 0.82 7.02 -10.36
C ASP A 44 0.33 7.27 -8.94
N TRP A 45 0.40 6.25 -8.08
CA TRP A 45 0.11 6.40 -6.66
C TRP A 45 1.38 6.31 -5.84
N VAL A 46 1.69 7.36 -5.09
CA VAL A 46 2.77 7.35 -4.10
C VAL A 46 2.20 6.83 -2.78
N ILE A 47 2.80 5.78 -2.25
CA ILE A 47 2.44 5.20 -0.95
C ILE A 47 3.69 5.15 -0.09
N THR A 48 3.60 5.68 1.12
CA THR A 48 4.68 5.69 2.10
C THR A 48 4.21 5.06 3.40
N MET A 49 5.08 4.29 4.04
CA MET A 49 4.88 3.64 5.34
C MET A 49 5.86 4.20 6.37
N PRO A 50 5.55 5.34 7.03
CA PRO A 50 6.54 6.11 7.77
C PRO A 50 7.23 5.35 8.92
N THR A 51 6.52 4.41 9.57
CA THR A 51 7.05 3.66 10.71
C THR A 51 7.83 2.41 10.30
N LYS A 52 7.84 2.03 9.01
CA LYS A 52 8.45 0.78 8.51
C LYS A 52 9.90 0.61 8.94
N ARG A 53 10.70 1.67 8.86
CA ARG A 53 12.13 1.65 9.22
C ARG A 53 12.43 1.28 10.67
N TYR A 54 11.47 1.44 11.58
CA TYR A 54 11.65 1.17 13.00
C TYR A 54 11.15 -0.23 13.39
N ASN A 55 10.18 -0.74 12.64
CA ASN A 55 9.47 -1.99 12.95
C ASN A 55 9.97 -3.16 12.09
N VAL A 56 10.64 -2.87 10.98
CA VAL A 56 11.26 -3.85 10.10
C VAL A 56 12.78 -3.86 10.33
N PRO A 57 13.34 -4.93 10.91
CA PRO A 57 14.79 -5.03 11.07
C PRO A 57 15.47 -5.31 9.72
N VAL A 58 16.72 -4.86 9.62
CA VAL A 58 17.61 -5.17 8.51
C VAL A 58 18.47 -6.37 8.87
N HIS A 59 18.42 -7.41 8.04
CA HIS A 59 19.30 -8.55 8.23
C HIS A 59 20.75 -8.21 7.89
N ASN A 60 21.67 -8.76 8.66
CA ASN A 60 23.09 -8.69 8.36
C ASN A 60 23.44 -9.79 7.33
N PRO A 61 23.76 -9.45 6.07
CA PRO A 61 24.00 -10.43 5.01
C PRO A 61 25.21 -11.34 5.26
N SER A 62 26.08 -11.00 6.21
CA SER A 62 27.19 -11.87 6.63
C SER A 62 26.77 -13.03 7.54
N LEU A 63 25.52 -13.02 8.04
CA LEU A 63 24.97 -14.09 8.88
C LEU A 63 24.12 -15.05 8.05
N VAL A 64 24.31 -16.35 8.29
CA VAL A 64 23.56 -17.44 7.63
C VAL A 64 22.12 -17.52 8.15
N THR A 65 21.89 -17.14 9.41
CA THR A 65 20.57 -17.16 10.05
C THR A 65 20.16 -15.77 10.48
N ASP A 66 18.87 -15.49 10.35
CA ASP A 66 18.27 -14.22 10.75
C ASP A 66 17.64 -14.34 12.14
N ALA A 67 18.33 -13.78 13.13
CA ALA A 67 17.85 -13.69 14.52
C ALA A 67 17.16 -12.36 14.83
N THR A 68 16.98 -11.48 13.84
CA THR A 68 16.39 -10.15 14.09
C THR A 68 14.93 -10.23 14.51
N GLN A 69 14.50 -9.28 15.33
CA GLN A 69 13.13 -9.21 15.81
C GLN A 69 12.26 -8.37 14.87
N LEU A 70 11.21 -8.98 14.30
CA LEU A 70 10.18 -8.26 13.55
C LEU A 70 9.14 -7.67 14.51
N PHE A 71 8.64 -6.48 14.20
CA PHE A 71 7.58 -5.82 14.95
C PHE A 71 6.34 -5.57 14.09
N SER A 72 5.17 -5.68 14.70
CA SER A 72 3.89 -5.30 14.08
C SER A 72 3.91 -3.86 13.58
N PRO A 73 3.13 -3.50 12.55
CA PRO A 73 2.20 -4.35 11.79
C PRO A 73 2.82 -4.97 10.52
N PHE A 74 4.15 -4.91 10.35
CA PHE A 74 4.80 -5.41 9.13
C PHE A 74 5.02 -6.92 9.19
N THR A 75 4.80 -7.62 8.09
CA THR A 75 4.83 -9.10 8.04
C THR A 75 6.15 -9.66 7.55
N ARG A 76 7.02 -8.83 6.94
CA ARG A 76 8.29 -9.28 6.37
C ARG A 76 9.46 -8.45 6.86
N LYS A 77 10.60 -9.12 7.04
CA LYS A 77 11.88 -8.49 7.40
C LYS A 77 12.59 -7.98 6.15
N PHE A 78 13.54 -7.07 6.31
CA PHE A 78 14.25 -6.49 5.18
C PHE A 78 15.38 -7.42 4.71
N TRP A 79 15.31 -7.83 3.45
CA TRP A 79 16.31 -8.67 2.77
C TRP A 79 16.74 -8.10 1.41
N LEU A 80 17.44 -8.94 0.62
CA LEU A 80 17.64 -8.70 -0.81
C LEU A 80 16.28 -8.63 -1.51
N GLY A 81 15.91 -7.44 -1.99
CA GLY A 81 14.59 -7.16 -2.58
C GLY A 81 13.64 -6.33 -1.70
N GLY A 82 14.06 -5.98 -0.47
CA GLY A 82 13.29 -5.14 0.45
C GLY A 82 12.45 -5.95 1.44
N ALA A 83 11.51 -5.28 2.11
CA ALA A 83 10.57 -5.89 3.06
C ALA A 83 9.15 -5.77 2.48
N CYS A 84 8.79 -6.71 1.62
CA CYS A 84 7.54 -6.66 0.86
C CYS A 84 6.32 -6.87 1.74
N GLU A 85 5.39 -5.94 1.71
CA GLU A 85 4.06 -6.11 2.29
C GLU A 85 3.08 -6.49 1.19
N LEU A 86 2.25 -7.51 1.42
CA LEU A 86 1.20 -7.87 0.49
C LEU A 86 0.02 -6.89 0.61
N PHE A 87 -0.59 -6.54 -0.52
CA PHE A 87 -1.90 -5.91 -0.57
C PHE A 87 -2.77 -6.56 -1.64
N GLN A 88 -4.09 -6.48 -1.47
CA GLN A 88 -5.05 -7.03 -2.41
C GLN A 88 -5.72 -5.91 -3.21
N PRO A 89 -5.46 -5.81 -4.53
CA PRO A 89 -6.15 -4.86 -5.40
C PRO A 89 -7.54 -5.37 -5.81
N VAL A 90 -8.53 -4.49 -5.78
CA VAL A 90 -9.85 -4.70 -6.42
C VAL A 90 -10.19 -3.47 -7.24
N TYR A 91 -10.36 -3.68 -8.55
CA TYR A 91 -10.70 -2.60 -9.49
C TYR A 91 -12.21 -2.46 -9.66
N TYR A 92 -12.61 -1.24 -9.93
CA TYR A 92 -13.98 -0.85 -10.23
C TYR A 92 -13.96 0.07 -11.43
N ASN A 93 -14.88 -0.15 -12.38
CA ASN A 93 -15.11 0.82 -13.45
C ASN A 93 -15.87 2.06 -12.91
N ARG A 94 -16.15 3.04 -13.78
CA ARG A 94 -16.88 4.26 -13.41
C ARG A 94 -18.31 3.97 -12.91
N GLU A 95 -18.90 2.87 -13.33
CA GLU A 95 -20.24 2.40 -12.94
C GLU A 95 -20.23 1.56 -11.65
N ASN A 96 -19.09 1.48 -10.95
CA ASN A 96 -18.92 0.72 -9.71
C ASN A 96 -19.11 -0.81 -9.86
N TYR A 97 -18.92 -1.33 -11.06
CA TYR A 97 -18.82 -2.76 -11.29
C TYR A 97 -17.41 -3.25 -10.94
N SER A 98 -17.31 -4.20 -10.01
CA SER A 98 -16.02 -4.80 -9.64
C SER A 98 -15.58 -5.81 -10.68
N ILE A 99 -14.36 -5.65 -11.20
CA ILE A 99 -13.73 -6.68 -12.04
C ILE A 99 -12.78 -7.51 -11.17
N PRO A 100 -13.05 -8.82 -10.99
CA PRO A 100 -12.12 -9.68 -10.28
C PRO A 100 -10.89 -9.91 -11.15
N PHE A 101 -9.71 -9.55 -10.63
CA PHE A 101 -8.45 -9.88 -11.30
C PHE A 101 -8.17 -11.38 -11.10
N ILE A 102 -8.01 -12.11 -12.20
CA ILE A 102 -7.68 -13.55 -12.16
C ILE A 102 -6.16 -13.67 -12.24
N TYR A 103 -5.53 -14.03 -11.13
CA TYR A 103 -4.13 -14.45 -11.13
C TYR A 103 -4.03 -15.84 -11.78
N PHE A 104 -3.24 -15.98 -12.85
CA PHE A 104 -2.88 -17.29 -13.37
C PHE A 104 -1.84 -17.95 -12.45
N THR A 105 -1.94 -19.27 -12.31
CA THR A 105 -1.37 -20.14 -11.25
C THR A 105 0.03 -19.77 -10.71
N GLY A 106 0.15 -19.66 -9.38
CA GLY A 106 1.43 -19.67 -8.65
C GLY A 106 1.87 -18.34 -8.03
N GLN A 107 1.21 -17.24 -8.37
CA GLN A 107 1.46 -15.93 -7.75
C GLN A 107 0.67 -15.79 -6.43
N LEU A 108 1.25 -15.14 -5.43
CA LEU A 108 0.54 -14.79 -4.19
C LEU A 108 -0.74 -14.05 -4.57
N ASN A 109 -1.85 -14.32 -3.86
CA ASN A 109 -3.12 -13.62 -4.06
C ASN A 109 -3.00 -12.16 -3.60
N GLY A 110 -2.32 -11.32 -4.38
CA GLY A 110 -2.04 -9.92 -4.09
C GLY A 110 -0.71 -9.44 -4.68
N GLU A 111 -0.48 -8.15 -4.50
CA GLU A 111 0.65 -7.39 -5.02
C GLU A 111 1.54 -6.91 -3.89
N LEU A 112 2.75 -6.46 -4.20
CA LEU A 112 3.79 -6.21 -3.20
C LEU A 112 4.21 -4.73 -3.09
N LEU A 113 4.41 -4.27 -1.86
CA LEU A 113 5.05 -2.98 -1.52
C LEU A 113 6.32 -3.23 -0.69
N CYS A 114 7.47 -3.27 -1.35
CA CYS A 114 8.75 -3.66 -0.74
C CYS A 114 9.49 -2.56 0.00
N TRP A 115 9.24 -1.32 -0.35
CA TRP A 115 10.00 -0.18 0.15
C TRP A 115 9.19 0.60 1.18
N THR A 116 9.86 1.52 1.86
CA THR A 116 9.20 2.50 2.75
C THR A 116 8.37 3.48 1.95
N SER A 117 8.83 3.84 0.74
CA SER A 117 8.07 4.63 -0.22
C SER A 117 8.09 3.90 -1.56
N SER A 118 6.92 3.58 -2.05
CA SER A 118 6.69 2.86 -3.30
C SER A 118 5.75 3.65 -4.19
N VAL A 119 5.98 3.60 -5.49
CA VAL A 119 5.06 4.15 -6.49
C VAL A 119 4.30 2.98 -7.12
N VAL A 120 2.98 3.08 -7.19
CA VAL A 120 2.16 2.12 -7.91
C VAL A 120 1.76 2.74 -9.24
N SER A 121 2.21 2.13 -10.31
CA SER A 121 1.98 2.57 -11.70
C SER A 121 0.98 1.66 -12.38
N PHE A 122 0.09 2.21 -13.20
CA PHE A 122 -1.06 1.49 -13.77
C PHE A 122 -0.91 1.29 -15.28
N PHE A 123 -1.18 0.11 -15.82
CA PHE A 123 -1.02 -0.19 -17.25
C PHE A 123 -2.26 -0.93 -17.76
N LYS A 124 -2.69 -0.66 -19.01
CA LYS A 124 -3.82 -1.40 -19.61
C LYS A 124 -3.52 -2.89 -19.78
N THR A 125 -2.30 -3.19 -20.21
CA THR A 125 -1.79 -4.55 -20.44
C THR A 125 -0.46 -4.70 -19.73
N PRO A 126 -0.32 -5.62 -18.75
CA PRO A 126 0.96 -5.89 -18.09
C PRO A 126 2.07 -6.21 -19.10
N GLY A 127 3.25 -5.63 -18.92
CA GLY A 127 4.44 -5.93 -19.74
C GLY A 127 4.49 -5.28 -21.13
N LEU A 128 3.42 -4.62 -21.59
CA LEU A 128 3.48 -3.72 -22.74
C LEU A 128 3.65 -2.28 -22.23
N ALA A 129 4.87 -1.76 -22.35
CA ALA A 129 5.23 -0.40 -21.97
C ALA A 129 4.52 0.61 -22.89
N VAL A 130 3.30 0.99 -22.54
CA VAL A 130 2.63 2.18 -23.06
C VAL A 130 2.55 3.16 -21.89
N ASN A 131 3.55 4.04 -21.80
CA ASN A 131 3.63 5.24 -20.96
C ASN A 131 2.72 5.28 -19.72
N SER A 132 3.14 4.72 -18.59
CA SER A 132 2.38 4.93 -17.35
C SER A 132 3.19 4.94 -16.06
N SER A 133 4.46 5.32 -16.15
CA SER A 133 5.21 5.78 -14.98
C SER A 133 5.44 7.28 -15.12
N LEU A 134 4.51 8.06 -14.56
CA LEU A 134 4.58 9.52 -14.55
C LEU A 134 5.78 10.02 -13.76
N LEU A 135 6.08 9.35 -12.65
CA LEU A 135 7.14 9.75 -11.73
C LEU A 135 8.48 9.09 -12.05
N GLY A 136 8.53 8.15 -13.00
CA GLY A 136 9.76 7.46 -13.39
C GLY A 136 10.46 6.73 -12.23
N SER A 137 9.69 6.26 -11.24
CA SER A 137 10.24 5.68 -10.02
C SER A 137 10.88 4.31 -10.25
N ASN A 138 12.06 4.10 -9.67
CA ASN A 138 12.68 2.76 -9.60
C ASN A 138 12.00 1.87 -8.56
N ASN A 139 11.48 2.46 -7.48
CA ASN A 139 10.77 1.75 -6.42
C ASN A 139 9.29 1.63 -6.81
N LYS A 140 9.01 0.93 -7.91
CA LYS A 140 7.66 0.82 -8.46
C LYS A 140 7.07 -0.58 -8.34
N THR A 141 5.76 -0.62 -8.19
CA THR A 141 4.91 -1.80 -8.36
C THR A 141 3.99 -1.52 -9.54
N GLU A 142 3.96 -2.41 -10.51
CA GLU A 142 3.18 -2.21 -11.74
C GLU A 142 1.88 -3.01 -11.66
N LEU A 143 0.77 -2.36 -11.99
CA LEU A 143 -0.57 -2.93 -11.90
C LEU A 143 -1.26 -2.92 -13.27
N GLY A 144 -1.68 -4.10 -13.71
CA GLY A 144 -2.55 -4.24 -14.89
C GLY A 144 -4.00 -3.92 -14.58
N THR A 145 -4.64 -3.07 -15.39
CA THR A 145 -6.05 -2.69 -15.24
C THR A 145 -7.02 -3.54 -16.06
N ASP A 146 -6.53 -4.62 -16.68
CA ASP A 146 -7.30 -5.52 -17.56
C ASP A 146 -8.14 -4.75 -18.59
N SER A 147 -7.47 -3.93 -19.39
CA SER A 147 -8.04 -3.04 -20.41
C SER A 147 -8.92 -1.88 -19.93
N LEU A 148 -9.16 -1.71 -18.62
CA LEU A 148 -9.83 -0.49 -18.14
C LEU A 148 -8.96 0.74 -18.37
N GLU A 149 -9.51 1.73 -19.06
CA GLU A 149 -8.85 3.02 -19.27
C GLU A 149 -9.10 4.01 -18.13
N ASN A 150 -10.08 3.74 -17.28
CA ASN A 150 -10.41 4.58 -16.14
C ASN A 150 -11.26 3.81 -15.13
N GLY A 151 -11.21 4.27 -13.88
CA GLY A 151 -11.95 3.67 -12.79
C GLY A 151 -11.34 4.03 -11.46
N TRP A 152 -11.58 3.19 -10.47
CA TRP A 152 -10.96 3.31 -9.16
C TRP A 152 -10.51 1.97 -8.63
N LEU A 153 -9.49 2.01 -7.79
CA LEU A 153 -8.88 0.83 -7.19
C LEU A 153 -9.02 0.91 -5.67
N LYS A 154 -9.23 -0.25 -5.06
CA LYS A 154 -9.16 -0.44 -3.60
C LYS A 154 -8.02 -1.39 -3.29
N MET A 155 -7.00 -0.90 -2.59
CA MET A 155 -5.93 -1.71 -2.03
C MET A 155 -6.27 -2.08 -0.60
N SER A 156 -6.36 -3.38 -0.30
CA SER A 156 -6.63 -3.87 1.06
C SER A 156 -5.36 -4.45 1.69
N PHE A 157 -5.12 -4.11 2.95
CA PHE A 157 -4.05 -4.65 3.79
C PHE A 157 -4.66 -5.56 4.83
N ASN A 158 -4.60 -6.87 4.58
CA ASN A 158 -5.25 -7.90 5.37
C ASN A 158 -4.46 -9.21 5.38
N GLU A 159 -3.15 -9.16 5.15
CA GLU A 159 -2.30 -10.34 5.20
C GLU A 159 -2.20 -10.85 6.65
N THR A 160 -2.50 -12.14 6.87
CA THR A 160 -2.47 -12.79 8.18
C THR A 160 -1.65 -14.08 8.13
N ASP A 161 -1.31 -14.60 9.31
CA ASP A 161 -0.75 -15.94 9.48
C ASP A 161 0.57 -16.22 8.74
N ILE A 162 1.39 -15.19 8.54
CA ILE A 162 2.68 -15.29 7.85
C ILE A 162 3.74 -15.90 8.77
N SER A 163 4.34 -17.01 8.36
CA SER A 163 5.44 -17.64 9.10
C SER A 163 6.65 -16.73 9.16
N VAL A 164 7.12 -16.41 10.37
CA VAL A 164 8.31 -15.58 10.60
C VAL A 164 9.25 -16.21 11.61
N VAL A 165 10.55 -16.19 11.31
CA VAL A 165 11.59 -16.67 12.23
C VAL A 165 11.70 -15.69 13.40
N THR A 166 11.73 -16.22 14.63
CA THR A 166 11.76 -15.45 15.89
C THR A 166 10.43 -14.78 16.24
N GLY A 167 9.36 -14.95 15.47
CA GLY A 167 8.05 -14.36 15.77
C GLY A 167 7.97 -12.84 15.53
N GLN A 168 6.77 -12.28 15.65
CA GLN A 168 6.47 -10.84 15.54
C GLN A 168 6.10 -10.31 16.93
N ILE A 169 6.76 -9.24 17.40
CA ILE A 169 6.34 -8.54 18.64
C ILE A 169 5.31 -7.49 18.28
N ASP A 170 4.17 -7.53 18.95
CA ASP A 170 3.08 -6.57 18.78
C ASP A 170 3.22 -5.35 19.71
N GLY A 171 2.41 -4.31 19.50
CA GLY A 171 2.46 -3.05 20.26
C GLY A 171 2.15 -3.19 21.76
N ASN A 172 1.56 -4.32 22.16
CA ASN A 172 1.32 -4.72 23.54
C ASN A 172 2.40 -5.67 24.09
N GLY A 173 3.52 -5.81 23.40
CA GLY A 173 4.65 -6.65 23.79
C GLY A 173 4.43 -8.16 23.63
N PHE A 174 3.24 -8.60 23.20
CA PHE A 174 2.97 -10.01 22.95
C PHE A 174 3.75 -10.48 21.72
N ARG A 175 4.34 -11.67 21.81
CA ARG A 175 5.08 -12.29 20.71
C ARG A 175 4.19 -13.31 20.01
N HIS A 176 3.82 -13.01 18.77
CA HIS A 176 3.09 -13.92 17.91
C HIS A 176 4.05 -14.86 17.16
N GLY A 177 3.67 -16.14 17.05
CA GLY A 177 4.42 -17.12 16.24
C GLY A 177 4.24 -16.94 14.73
N ARG A 178 3.28 -16.10 14.33
CA ARG A 178 2.99 -15.73 12.94
C ARG A 178 2.75 -14.24 12.87
N ALA A 179 3.18 -13.61 11.78
CA ALA A 179 3.01 -12.20 11.56
C ALA A 179 1.67 -11.88 10.88
N THR A 180 1.09 -10.75 11.25
CA THR A 180 -0.17 -10.22 10.68
C THR A 180 -0.07 -8.72 10.47
N GLN A 181 -0.78 -8.21 9.47
CA GLN A 181 -1.00 -6.77 9.24
C GLN A 181 -1.99 -6.19 10.25
N SER A 182 -1.56 -6.12 11.50
CA SER A 182 -2.31 -5.53 12.59
C SER A 182 -1.39 -5.04 13.70
N LEU A 183 -1.86 -4.08 14.49
CA LEU A 183 -1.14 -3.52 15.63
C LEU A 183 -2.07 -3.46 16.84
N THR A 184 -1.74 -4.17 17.91
CA THR A 184 -2.56 -4.24 19.13
C THR A 184 -1.96 -3.42 20.25
N SER A 185 -2.79 -2.58 20.87
CA SER A 185 -2.40 -1.75 22.01
C SER A 185 -2.42 -2.50 23.34
N ILE A 186 -1.83 -1.91 24.38
CA ILE A 186 -1.84 -2.49 25.74
C ILE A 186 -3.27 -2.65 26.27
N ASN A 187 -4.19 -1.77 25.83
CA ASN A 187 -5.59 -1.81 26.24
C ASN A 187 -6.41 -2.90 25.54
N GLY A 188 -5.85 -3.59 24.54
CA GLY A 188 -6.54 -4.60 23.74
C GLY A 188 -7.15 -4.07 22.44
N ASP A 189 -7.11 -2.76 22.17
CA ASP A 189 -7.56 -2.24 20.86
C ASP A 189 -6.62 -2.75 19.74
N THR A 190 -7.14 -3.45 18.74
CA THR A 190 -6.39 -3.92 17.56
C THR A 190 -6.73 -3.09 16.34
N TYR A 191 -5.72 -2.46 15.75
CA TYR A 191 -5.78 -1.68 14.52
C TYR A 191 -5.38 -2.58 13.34
N PHE A 192 -6.18 -2.63 12.28
CA PHE A 192 -5.94 -3.52 11.13
C PHE A 192 -5.35 -2.77 9.93
N GLY A 193 -4.47 -3.44 9.18
CA GLY A 193 -3.85 -2.96 7.97
C GLY A 193 -2.41 -2.49 8.16
N LEU A 194 -2.03 -1.41 7.46
CA LEU A 194 -0.68 -0.86 7.48
C LEU A 194 -0.68 0.66 7.69
N PRO A 195 0.38 1.21 8.32
CA PRO A 195 0.49 2.64 8.59
C PRO A 195 0.90 3.35 7.32
N THR A 196 -0.07 3.88 6.59
CA THR A 196 0.12 4.33 5.20
C THR A 196 -0.32 5.77 5.00
N VAL A 197 0.48 6.52 4.25
CA VAL A 197 0.18 7.89 3.80
C VAL A 197 0.59 8.03 2.34
N GLY A 198 0.10 9.07 1.67
CA GLY A 198 0.52 9.38 0.31
C GLY A 198 -0.57 10.05 -0.51
N PHE A 199 -0.37 10.07 -1.81
CA PHE A 199 -1.23 10.74 -2.79
C PHE A 199 -1.14 10.03 -4.14
N MET A 200 -2.12 10.27 -5.00
CA MET A 200 -2.01 9.98 -6.43
C MET A 200 -1.60 11.24 -7.19
N VAL A 201 -0.91 11.05 -8.31
CA VAL A 201 -0.68 12.05 -9.35
C VAL A 201 -1.28 11.55 -10.65
N GLN A 202 -1.82 12.47 -11.43
CA GLN A 202 -2.33 12.19 -12.77
C GLN A 202 -1.99 13.34 -13.71
N ASP A 203 -1.86 13.03 -14.99
CA ASP A 203 -1.69 14.00 -16.05
C ASP A 203 -2.67 13.77 -17.21
N PHE A 204 -2.85 14.81 -18.00
CA PHE A 204 -3.66 14.83 -19.21
C PHE A 204 -2.94 15.66 -20.24
N ILE A 205 -2.65 15.08 -21.39
CA ILE A 205 -2.04 15.73 -22.55
C ILE A 205 -3.05 15.72 -23.70
N ASN A 206 -3.73 16.85 -23.90
CA ASN A 206 -4.64 17.00 -25.02
C ASN A 206 -3.88 17.43 -26.29
N GLN A 207 -3.54 16.45 -27.13
CA GLN A 207 -2.89 16.69 -28.42
C GLN A 207 -3.83 17.27 -29.48
N ASN A 208 -5.14 17.26 -29.25
CA ASN A 208 -6.17 17.82 -30.14
C ASN A 208 -6.51 19.29 -29.80
N ALA A 209 -5.68 19.96 -29.01
CA ALA A 209 -5.83 21.39 -28.78
C ALA A 209 -5.61 22.18 -30.08
N ALA A 210 -6.18 23.39 -30.15
CA ALA A 210 -6.02 24.27 -31.32
C ALA A 210 -4.53 24.50 -31.64
N HIS A 211 -4.22 24.72 -32.92
CA HIS A 211 -2.84 24.95 -33.37
C HIS A 211 -2.12 26.00 -32.51
N GLY A 212 -0.96 25.63 -31.97
CA GLY A 212 -0.14 26.50 -31.11
C GLY A 212 -0.53 26.50 -29.63
N VAL A 213 -1.51 25.70 -29.21
CA VAL A 213 -1.95 25.61 -27.81
C VAL A 213 -1.43 24.32 -27.18
N LEU A 214 -0.62 24.45 -26.13
CA LEU A 214 -0.25 23.35 -25.25
C LEU A 214 -1.37 23.18 -24.20
N ALA A 215 -2.08 22.05 -24.23
CA ALA A 215 -3.13 21.75 -23.27
C ALA A 215 -2.74 20.54 -22.41
N THR A 216 -1.83 20.77 -21.47
CA THR A 216 -1.35 19.79 -20.50
C THR A 216 -1.84 20.14 -19.10
N TYR A 217 -2.46 19.19 -18.41
CA TYR A 217 -2.98 19.36 -17.06
C TYR A 217 -2.38 18.30 -16.15
N GLY A 218 -2.11 18.66 -14.90
CA GLY A 218 -1.67 17.74 -13.87
C GLY A 218 -2.41 18.00 -12.57
N GLY A 219 -2.62 16.96 -11.78
CA GLY A 219 -3.26 17.07 -10.47
C GLY A 219 -2.69 16.07 -9.48
N ASN A 220 -2.74 16.42 -8.20
CA ASN A 220 -2.48 15.50 -7.11
C ASN A 220 -3.70 15.40 -6.19
N PHE A 221 -3.92 14.21 -5.65
CA PHE A 221 -5.07 13.95 -4.79
C PHE A 221 -4.66 13.03 -3.66
N ASN A 222 -5.04 13.41 -2.43
CA ASN A 222 -4.82 12.54 -1.28
C ASN A 222 -5.57 11.22 -1.47
N HIS A 223 -4.95 10.14 -0.99
CA HIS A 223 -5.64 8.85 -0.86
C HIS A 223 -6.91 9.00 -0.02
N LYS A 224 -7.97 8.28 -0.39
CA LYS A 224 -9.07 7.99 0.52
C LYS A 224 -8.71 6.71 1.28
N TYR A 225 -9.18 6.57 2.52
CA TYR A 225 -8.81 5.46 3.38
C TYR A 225 -9.99 4.96 4.21
N THR A 226 -9.92 3.70 4.61
CA THR A 226 -10.78 3.14 5.66
C THR A 226 -9.91 2.59 6.79
N ALA A 227 -10.21 3.00 8.02
CA ALA A 227 -9.63 2.41 9.22
C ALA A 227 -10.54 1.30 9.75
N ARG A 228 -9.95 0.32 10.44
CA ARG A 228 -10.69 -0.71 11.17
C ARG A 228 -10.00 -0.95 12.51
N ILE A 229 -10.79 -0.89 13.58
CA ILE A 229 -10.33 -1.11 14.96
C ILE A 229 -11.29 -2.10 15.61
N SER A 230 -10.76 -3.17 16.20
CA SER A 230 -11.50 -4.07 17.11
C SER A 230 -11.16 -3.71 18.55
N ARG A 231 -12.15 -3.82 19.43
CA ARG A 231 -12.02 -3.63 20.87
C ARG A 231 -12.36 -4.92 21.61
#